data_AF-A0A2E9NIP3-F1
#
_entry.id   AF-A0A2E9NIP3-F1
#
_cell.length_a   1.000
_cell.length_b   1.000
_cell.length_c   1.000
_cell.angle_alpha   90.00
_cell.angle_beta   90.00
_cell.angle_gamma   90.00
#
_symmetry.space_group_name_H-M   'P 1'
#
loop_
_entity.id
_entity.type
_entity.pdbx_description
1 polymer ?
#
loop_
_entity_poly.entity_id
_entity_poly.type
_entity_poly.pdbx_seq_one_letter_code
_entity_poly.pdbx_strand_id
1 'polypeptide(L)'
;MSPILVRPVREQFEHDRVIRLLAARWRRRCEVGVNLAGEPAAPLRFGPRLLFPDLVLTTNDRARRLHAVIEVETNGSINHLEAMDQWVTFARVRAPFHLYVPPGGVEATRRLCDEKSITVDEIWTYHTVGSQVRFAMAHRAPARKGKARTASRAKSAASAKRKTAKTSAKSGRAAASRKKTAKPKAKKVAAARKTKSKTTRAAGSRKTAGRAKTRATTTSRRSTARKAPAKRSSRR
;
A
#
# COMPACT_ATOMS: atom_id res chain seq x y z
N MET A 1 -3.62 12.57 2.76
CA MET A 1 -4.84 12.73 3.58
C MET A 1 -5.84 13.47 2.73
N SER A 2 -6.80 12.74 2.16
CA SER A 2 -7.93 13.32 1.41
C SER A 2 -8.90 13.99 2.40
N PRO A 3 -9.56 15.11 2.02
CA PRO A 3 -10.34 15.92 2.95
C PRO A 3 -11.71 15.25 3.21
N ILE A 4 -11.75 14.41 4.22
CA ILE A 4 -12.97 13.79 4.73
C ILE A 4 -13.67 14.79 5.66
N LEU A 5 -14.87 15.24 5.29
CA LEU A 5 -15.84 15.83 6.21
C LEU A 5 -16.03 14.83 7.36
N VAL A 6 -15.51 15.16 8.54
CA VAL A 6 -15.42 14.36 9.79
C VAL A 6 -16.26 13.07 9.75
N ARG A 7 -15.65 11.96 9.30
CA ARG A 7 -16.27 10.63 9.43
C ARG A 7 -16.45 10.32 10.92
N PRO A 8 -17.57 9.69 11.33
CA PRO A 8 -17.73 9.25 12.72
C PRO A 8 -16.54 8.37 13.13
N VAL A 9 -16.04 8.58 14.35
CA VAL A 9 -14.86 7.86 14.89
C VAL A 9 -14.99 6.34 14.76
N ARG A 10 -16.19 5.81 14.95
CA ARG A 10 -16.49 4.39 14.78
C ARG A 10 -16.22 3.90 13.35
N GLU A 11 -16.61 4.67 12.34
CA GLU A 11 -16.38 4.31 10.94
C GLU A 11 -14.87 4.35 10.61
N GLN A 12 -14.15 5.32 11.16
CA GLN A 12 -12.69 5.38 10.97
C GLN A 12 -11.99 4.17 11.59
N PHE A 13 -12.41 3.71 12.77
CA PHE A 13 -11.84 2.50 13.37
C PHE A 13 -12.14 1.24 12.55
N GLU A 14 -13.34 1.13 11.98
CA GLU A 14 -13.69 0.00 11.11
C GLU A 14 -12.86 0.01 9.83
N HIS A 15 -12.74 1.17 9.19
CA HIS A 15 -11.90 1.41 8.03
C HIS A 15 -10.44 0.99 8.27
N ASP A 16 -9.81 1.54 9.32
CA ASP A 16 -8.42 1.24 9.64
C ASP A 16 -8.21 -0.24 10.01
N ARG A 17 -9.21 -0.87 10.65
CA ARG A 17 -9.17 -2.31 10.96
C ARG A 17 -9.18 -3.14 9.67
N VAL A 18 -10.04 -2.81 8.72
CA VAL A 18 -10.11 -3.49 7.42
C VAL A 18 -8.79 -3.36 6.67
N ILE A 19 -8.21 -2.15 6.63
CA ILE A 19 -6.92 -1.89 5.96
C ILE A 19 -5.81 -2.74 6.57
N ARG A 20 -5.69 -2.80 7.91
CA ARG A 20 -4.66 -3.62 8.57
C ARG A 20 -4.79 -5.11 8.23
N LEU A 21 -6.02 -5.63 8.17
CA LEU A 21 -6.29 -7.03 7.82
C LEU A 21 -5.99 -7.31 6.35
N LEU A 22 -6.33 -6.39 5.45
CA LEU A 22 -5.98 -6.50 4.03
C LEU A 22 -4.46 -6.46 3.84
N ALA A 23 -3.76 -5.55 4.52
CA ALA A 23 -2.30 -5.49 4.47
C ALA A 23 -1.68 -6.82 4.90
N ALA A 24 -2.14 -7.40 6.02
CA ALA A 24 -1.67 -8.70 6.49
C ALA A 24 -1.93 -9.84 5.48
N ARG A 25 -3.09 -9.83 4.82
CA ARG A 25 -3.45 -10.79 3.77
C ARG A 25 -2.51 -10.71 2.56
N TRP A 26 -2.18 -9.50 2.11
CA TRP A 26 -1.39 -9.28 0.90
C TRP A 26 0.13 -9.37 1.11
N ARG A 27 0.62 -9.12 2.32
CA ARG A 27 2.06 -9.19 2.67
C ARG A 27 2.74 -10.51 2.33
N ARG A 28 1.98 -11.62 2.24
CA ARG A 28 2.54 -12.93 1.85
C ARG A 28 2.83 -13.05 0.35
N ARG A 29 2.25 -12.18 -0.49
CA ARG A 29 2.31 -12.26 -1.96
C ARG A 29 3.01 -11.07 -2.60
N CYS A 30 2.85 -9.90 -1.98
CA CYS A 30 3.29 -8.61 -2.48
C CYS A 30 3.93 -7.82 -1.36
N GLU A 31 4.72 -6.82 -1.75
CA GLU A 31 5.11 -5.76 -0.85
C GLU A 31 3.92 -4.79 -0.74
N VAL A 32 3.67 -4.31 0.47
CA VAL A 32 2.45 -3.56 0.79
C VAL A 32 2.84 -2.23 1.41
N GLY A 33 2.58 -1.15 0.69
CA GLY A 33 2.52 0.21 1.24
C GLY A 33 1.15 0.48 1.83
N VAL A 34 1.11 1.10 3.01
CA VAL A 34 -0.13 1.39 3.75
C VAL A 34 -0.15 2.88 4.07
N ASN A 35 -1.24 3.58 3.74
CA ASN A 35 -1.40 5.01 4.02
C ASN A 35 -2.38 5.24 5.19
N LEU A 36 -2.05 4.68 6.35
CA LEU A 36 -2.79 4.91 7.60
C LEU A 36 -2.14 6.00 8.44
N ALA A 37 -2.93 6.64 9.30
CA ALA A 37 -2.41 7.58 10.28
C ALA A 37 -1.42 6.87 11.23
N GLY A 38 -0.21 7.45 11.37
CA GLY A 38 0.84 6.93 12.25
C GLY A 38 1.83 5.96 11.59
N GLU A 39 1.58 5.53 10.33
CA GLU A 39 2.52 4.72 9.55
C GLU A 39 3.30 5.61 8.55
N PRO A 40 4.52 5.21 8.13
CA PRO A 40 5.21 5.91 7.05
C PRO A 40 4.40 5.88 5.76
N ALA A 41 4.11 7.06 5.20
CA ALA A 41 3.32 7.15 3.99
C ALA A 41 4.00 6.45 2.80
N ALA A 42 3.21 5.71 2.04
CA ALA A 42 3.59 5.06 0.79
C ALA A 42 2.85 5.73 -0.38
N PRO A 43 3.28 6.92 -0.82
CA PRO A 43 2.61 7.62 -1.92
C PRO A 43 2.85 6.90 -3.25
N LEU A 44 1.83 6.94 -4.10
CA LEU A 44 1.94 6.55 -5.49
C LEU A 44 2.13 7.80 -6.36
N ARG A 45 3.20 7.83 -7.16
CA ARG A 45 3.42 8.93 -8.11
C ARG A 45 2.59 8.75 -9.38
N PHE A 46 1.76 9.73 -9.70
CA PHE A 46 0.94 9.78 -10.90
C PHE A 46 1.12 11.14 -11.60
N GLY A 47 1.94 11.15 -12.66
CA GLY A 47 2.37 12.39 -13.30
C GLY A 47 3.07 13.31 -12.27
N PRO A 48 2.67 14.59 -12.17
CA PRO A 48 3.23 15.51 -11.17
C PRO A 48 2.62 15.35 -9.77
N ARG A 49 1.55 14.55 -9.62
CA ARG A 49 0.81 14.41 -8.36
C ARG A 49 1.28 13.19 -7.57
N LEU A 50 1.22 13.30 -6.25
CA LEU A 50 1.32 12.18 -5.32
C LEU A 50 -0.09 11.78 -4.89
N LEU A 51 -0.37 10.49 -5.01
CA LEU A 51 -1.62 9.87 -4.63
C LEU A 51 -1.39 9.05 -3.36
N PHE A 52 -2.39 9.00 -2.50
CA PHE A 52 -2.31 8.31 -1.21
C PHE A 52 -3.49 7.34 -1.06
N PRO A 53 -3.62 6.32 -1.93
CA PRO A 53 -4.63 5.29 -1.75
C PRO A 53 -4.32 4.50 -0.47
N ASP A 54 -5.32 3.86 0.14
CA ASP A 54 -5.12 3.15 1.41
C ASP A 54 -4.00 2.11 1.35
N LEU A 55 -3.94 1.38 0.24
CA LEU A 55 -3.00 0.29 0.03
C LEU A 55 -2.41 0.33 -1.38
N VAL A 56 -1.07 0.30 -1.43
CA VAL A 56 -0.30 0.20 -2.66
C VAL A 56 0.39 -1.16 -2.66
N LEU A 57 0.01 -2.04 -3.60
CA LEU A 57 0.63 -3.35 -3.73
C LEU A 57 1.72 -3.30 -4.79
N THR A 58 2.95 -3.66 -4.44
CA THR A 58 4.07 -3.82 -5.37
C THR A 58 4.50 -5.29 -5.46
N THR A 59 4.96 -5.71 -6.63
CA THR A 59 5.49 -7.06 -6.81
C THR A 59 6.77 -7.24 -6.01
N ASN A 60 6.95 -8.43 -5.42
CA ASN A 60 8.17 -8.80 -4.67
C ASN A 60 9.37 -9.12 -5.59
N ASP A 61 9.30 -8.80 -6.87
CA ASP A 61 10.39 -9.03 -7.81
C ASP A 61 11.36 -7.83 -7.82
N ARG A 62 12.53 -8.02 -8.45
CA ARG A 62 13.55 -6.96 -8.55
C ARG A 62 13.04 -5.69 -9.24
N ALA A 63 11.99 -5.80 -10.05
CA ALA A 63 11.43 -4.68 -10.79
C ALA A 63 10.41 -3.85 -9.96
N ARG A 64 9.97 -4.35 -8.79
CA ARG A 64 9.02 -3.67 -7.87
C ARG A 64 7.88 -2.96 -8.60
N ARG A 65 7.24 -3.67 -9.53
CA ARG A 65 6.16 -3.13 -10.36
C ARG A 65 4.91 -2.97 -9.52
N LEU A 66 4.14 -1.93 -9.82
CA LEU A 66 2.82 -1.74 -9.19
C LEU A 66 1.90 -2.91 -9.58
N HIS A 67 1.49 -3.69 -8.58
CA HIS A 67 0.63 -4.86 -8.71
C HIS A 67 -0.85 -4.50 -8.69
N ALA A 68 -1.26 -3.65 -7.73
CA ALA A 68 -2.62 -3.13 -7.63
C ALA A 68 -2.65 -1.90 -6.72
N VAL A 69 -3.69 -1.08 -6.90
CA VAL A 69 -4.08 -0.01 -5.99
C VAL A 69 -5.39 -0.44 -5.33
N ILE A 70 -5.47 -0.30 -4.01
CA ILE A 70 -6.64 -0.70 -3.24
C ILE A 70 -7.11 0.50 -2.42
N GLU A 71 -8.42 0.74 -2.47
CA GLU A 71 -9.12 1.71 -1.61
C GLU A 71 -10.20 0.99 -0.80
N VAL A 72 -10.40 1.39 0.44
CA VAL A 72 -11.38 0.85 1.38
C VAL A 72 -12.41 1.94 1.70
N GLU A 73 -13.68 1.62 1.50
CA GLU A 73 -14.78 2.54 1.73
C GLU A 73 -15.62 2.10 2.92
N THR A 74 -16.23 3.04 3.64
CA THR A 74 -17.29 2.83 4.64
C THR A 74 -18.65 3.23 4.07
N ASN A 75 -19.74 2.97 4.80
CA ASN A 75 -21.08 3.36 4.36
C ASN A 75 -21.18 4.87 4.10
N GLY A 76 -20.53 5.70 4.93
CA GLY A 76 -20.55 7.17 4.76
C GLY A 76 -19.66 7.69 3.62
N SER A 77 -18.67 6.92 3.18
CA SER A 77 -17.73 7.36 2.15
C SER A 77 -18.09 6.93 0.72
N ILE A 78 -19.06 6.02 0.56
CA ILE A 78 -19.63 5.72 -0.76
C ILE A 78 -20.52 6.90 -1.19
N ASN A 79 -19.92 7.88 -1.86
CA ASN A 79 -20.62 9.06 -2.34
C ASN A 79 -19.96 9.63 -3.61
N HIS A 80 -20.64 10.61 -4.22
CA HIS A 80 -20.20 11.22 -5.47
C HIS A 80 -18.90 12.01 -5.36
N LEU A 81 -18.65 12.65 -4.21
CA LEU A 81 -17.45 13.48 -4.01
C LEU A 81 -16.21 12.60 -3.95
N GLU A 82 -16.24 11.54 -3.16
CA GLU A 82 -15.13 10.58 -3.04
C GLU A 82 -14.86 9.88 -4.38
N ALA A 83 -15.92 9.53 -5.11
CA ALA A 83 -15.79 8.96 -6.44
C ALA A 83 -15.07 9.91 -7.42
N MET A 84 -15.38 11.21 -7.39
CA MET A 84 -14.76 12.23 -8.25
C MET A 84 -13.36 12.64 -7.82
N ASP A 85 -13.11 12.77 -6.52
CA ASP A 85 -11.84 13.23 -5.99
C ASP A 85 -10.78 12.11 -6.11
N GLN A 86 -11.14 10.91 -5.65
CA GLN A 86 -10.18 9.82 -5.46
C GLN A 86 -10.31 8.75 -6.55
N TRP A 87 -11.50 8.14 -6.69
CA TRP A 87 -11.65 6.92 -7.50
C TRP A 87 -11.37 7.14 -8.98
N VAL A 88 -11.83 8.26 -9.55
CA VAL A 88 -11.52 8.64 -10.94
C VAL A 88 -10.01 8.69 -11.17
N THR A 89 -9.27 9.24 -10.20
CA THR A 89 -7.82 9.37 -10.31
C THR A 89 -7.13 8.01 -10.19
N PHE A 90 -7.58 7.17 -9.26
CA PHE A 90 -7.02 5.82 -9.06
C PHE A 90 -7.30 4.88 -10.23
N ALA A 91 -8.50 4.92 -10.82
CA ALA A 91 -8.86 4.11 -11.98
C ALA A 91 -7.98 4.38 -13.23
N ARG A 92 -7.38 5.58 -13.32
CA ARG A 92 -6.46 5.98 -14.40
C ARG A 92 -5.03 5.52 -14.19
N VAL A 93 -4.69 5.02 -13.00
CA VAL A 93 -3.39 4.42 -12.72
C VAL A 93 -3.22 3.18 -13.60
N ARG A 94 -1.99 2.96 -14.10
CA ARG A 94 -1.65 1.80 -14.94
C ARG A 94 -1.46 0.51 -14.13
N ALA A 95 -2.37 0.24 -13.21
CA ALA A 95 -2.44 -0.98 -12.42
C ALA A 95 -3.92 -1.32 -12.13
N PRO A 96 -4.22 -2.58 -11.79
CA PRO A 96 -5.52 -2.97 -11.29
C PRO A 96 -5.96 -2.08 -10.12
N PHE A 97 -7.18 -1.56 -10.21
CA PHE A 97 -7.80 -0.78 -9.13
C PHE A 97 -8.89 -1.62 -8.46
N HIS A 98 -8.76 -1.89 -7.17
CA HIS A 98 -9.74 -2.66 -6.40
C HIS A 98 -10.39 -1.80 -5.32
N LEU A 99 -11.71 -1.89 -5.23
CA LEU A 99 -12.51 -1.25 -4.19
C LEU A 99 -12.97 -2.30 -3.16
N TYR A 100 -12.79 -2.01 -1.87
CA TYR A 100 -13.34 -2.79 -0.78
C TYR A 100 -14.45 -2.01 -0.10
N VAL A 101 -15.67 -2.53 -0.16
CA VAL A 101 -16.87 -1.81 0.28
C VAL A 101 -17.66 -2.64 1.30
N PRO A 102 -18.45 -2.00 2.17
CA PRO A 102 -19.40 -2.71 3.02
C PRO A 102 -20.47 -3.42 2.18
N PRO A 103 -21.14 -4.46 2.71
CA PRO A 103 -22.07 -5.28 1.92
C PRO A 103 -23.27 -4.50 1.37
N GLY A 104 -23.77 -3.52 2.12
CA GLY A 104 -24.88 -2.65 1.67
C GLY A 104 -24.47 -1.61 0.61
N GLY A 105 -23.17 -1.43 0.37
CA GLY A 105 -22.63 -0.41 -0.52
C GLY A 105 -22.34 -0.88 -1.95
N VAL A 106 -22.40 -2.18 -2.24
CA VAL A 106 -21.96 -2.76 -3.52
C VAL A 106 -22.69 -2.17 -4.72
N GLU A 107 -24.02 -2.14 -4.68
CA GLU A 107 -24.84 -1.65 -5.78
C GLU A 107 -24.67 -0.14 -5.98
N ALA A 108 -24.55 0.62 -4.88
CA ALA A 108 -24.28 2.05 -4.94
C ALA A 108 -22.91 2.34 -5.57
N THR A 109 -21.86 1.61 -5.17
CA THR A 109 -20.52 1.72 -5.76
C THR A 109 -20.54 1.36 -7.24
N ARG A 110 -21.21 0.28 -7.64
CA ARG A 110 -21.35 -0.10 -9.06
C ARG A 110 -22.02 1.00 -9.87
N ARG A 111 -23.17 1.49 -9.41
CA ARG A 111 -23.90 2.58 -10.06
C ARG A 111 -23.06 3.84 -10.19
N LEU A 112 -22.33 4.22 -9.14
CA LEU A 112 -21.43 5.37 -9.18
C LEU A 112 -20.30 5.16 -10.19
N CYS A 113 -19.73 3.95 -10.25
CA CYS A 113 -18.69 3.65 -11.22
C CYS A 113 -19.20 3.74 -12.65
N ASP A 114 -20.41 3.23 -12.92
CA ASP A 114 -21.04 3.29 -14.24
C ASP A 114 -21.38 4.74 -14.64
N GLU A 115 -22.06 5.48 -13.76
CA GLU A 115 -22.46 6.87 -14.00
C GLU A 115 -21.26 7.78 -14.30
N LYS A 116 -20.15 7.52 -13.63
CA LYS A 116 -18.94 8.35 -13.70
C LYS A 116 -17.86 7.75 -14.60
N SER A 117 -18.16 6.64 -15.27
CA SER A 117 -17.23 5.92 -16.14
C SER A 117 -15.89 5.57 -15.46
N ILE A 118 -15.96 5.20 -14.18
CA ILE A 118 -14.80 4.81 -13.38
C ILE A 118 -14.50 3.34 -13.67
N THR A 119 -13.29 3.08 -14.14
CA THR A 119 -12.85 1.73 -14.49
C THR A 119 -12.23 1.03 -13.28
N VAL A 120 -13.06 0.29 -12.55
CA VAL A 120 -12.65 -0.55 -11.42
C VAL A 120 -12.42 -1.98 -11.90
N ASP A 121 -11.32 -2.61 -11.50
CA ASP A 121 -10.99 -3.98 -11.90
C ASP A 121 -11.72 -5.01 -11.03
N GLU A 122 -11.80 -4.80 -9.72
CA GLU A 122 -12.50 -5.68 -8.79
C GLU A 122 -13.22 -4.89 -7.69
N ILE A 123 -14.44 -5.28 -7.35
CA ILE A 123 -15.16 -4.79 -6.15
C ILE A 123 -15.30 -5.97 -5.19
N TRP A 124 -14.81 -5.78 -3.99
CA TRP A 124 -14.84 -6.75 -2.90
C TRP A 124 -15.74 -6.24 -1.79
N THR A 125 -16.49 -7.12 -1.16
CA THR A 125 -17.18 -6.85 0.09
C THR A 125 -16.33 -7.26 1.28
N TYR A 126 -16.36 -6.47 2.33
CA TYR A 126 -15.89 -6.89 3.65
C TYR A 126 -17.09 -7.07 4.59
N HIS A 127 -17.14 -8.20 5.29
CA HIS A 127 -18.18 -8.52 6.25
C HIS A 127 -17.56 -8.61 7.64
N THR A 128 -18.03 -7.79 8.56
CA THR A 128 -17.66 -7.84 9.98
C THR A 128 -18.61 -8.79 10.71
N VAL A 129 -18.13 -10.00 11.03
CA VAL A 129 -18.89 -11.00 11.81
C VAL A 129 -18.20 -11.15 13.16
N GLY A 130 -18.72 -10.45 14.17
CA GLY A 130 -18.07 -10.32 15.47
C GLY A 130 -16.65 -9.75 15.34
N SER A 131 -15.65 -10.49 15.81
CA SER A 131 -14.23 -10.11 15.76
C SER A 131 -13.51 -10.48 14.46
N GLN A 132 -14.20 -11.14 13.51
CA GLN A 132 -13.61 -11.52 12.23
C GLN A 132 -14.06 -10.61 11.09
N VAL A 133 -13.17 -10.36 10.14
CA VAL A 133 -13.50 -9.72 8.85
C VAL A 133 -13.31 -10.75 7.75
N ARG A 134 -14.35 -10.93 6.94
CA ARG A 134 -14.34 -11.82 5.77
C ARG A 134 -14.41 -10.99 4.50
N PHE A 135 -13.65 -11.38 3.49
CA PHE A 135 -13.63 -10.71 2.19
C PHE A 135 -14.26 -11.61 1.14
N ALA A 136 -15.23 -11.10 0.39
CA ALA A 136 -15.86 -11.79 -0.72
C ALA A 136 -15.81 -10.92 -1.98
N MET A 137 -15.62 -11.53 -3.15
CA MET A 137 -15.60 -10.78 -4.41
C MET A 137 -17.05 -10.57 -4.85
N ALA A 138 -17.44 -9.32 -5.04
CA ALA A 138 -18.79 -8.97 -5.48
C ALA A 138 -18.84 -8.64 -6.97
N HIS A 139 -17.77 -8.04 -7.51
CA HIS A 139 -17.65 -7.70 -8.93
C HIS A 139 -16.23 -7.96 -9.41
N ARG A 140 -16.13 -8.38 -10.67
CA ARG A 140 -14.87 -8.43 -11.40
C ARG A 140 -15.10 -7.94 -12.81
N ALA A 141 -14.41 -6.87 -13.18
CA ALA A 141 -14.46 -6.37 -14.54
C ALA A 141 -13.76 -7.37 -15.48
N PRO A 142 -14.21 -7.46 -16.73
CA PRO A 142 -13.50 -8.25 -17.74
C PRO A 142 -12.06 -7.75 -17.85
N ALA A 143 -11.11 -8.69 -17.82
CA ALA A 143 -9.69 -8.37 -17.77
C ALA A 143 -9.31 -7.32 -18.84
N ARG A 144 -8.78 -6.17 -18.39
CA ARG A 144 -8.28 -5.12 -19.29
C ARG A 144 -7.36 -5.75 -20.34
N LYS A 145 -7.79 -5.77 -21.59
CA LYS A 145 -6.97 -6.23 -22.74
C LYS A 145 -5.88 -5.17 -23.00
N GLY A 146 -4.88 -5.11 -22.12
CA GLY A 146 -3.87 -4.06 -22.13
C GLY A 146 -2.52 -4.51 -21.56
N LYS A 147 -1.65 -5.02 -22.44
CA LYS A 147 -0.17 -4.91 -22.44
C LYS A 147 0.67 -5.25 -21.18
N ALA A 148 0.15 -5.93 -20.15
CA ALA A 148 0.99 -6.40 -19.03
C ALA A 148 1.32 -7.92 -19.05
N ARG A 149 0.73 -8.71 -19.96
CA ARG A 149 0.86 -10.18 -20.00
C ARG A 149 1.98 -10.74 -20.89
N THR A 150 2.86 -9.91 -21.45
CA THR A 150 3.99 -10.40 -22.28
C THR A 150 5.18 -10.93 -21.46
N ALA A 151 5.28 -10.62 -20.16
CA ALA A 151 6.43 -11.04 -19.36
C ALA A 151 6.35 -12.49 -18.82
N SER A 152 5.16 -13.07 -18.66
CA SER A 152 5.03 -14.44 -18.12
C SER A 152 4.94 -15.54 -19.18
N ARG A 153 4.63 -15.20 -20.45
CA ARG A 153 4.52 -16.17 -21.55
C ARG A 153 5.83 -16.34 -22.34
N ALA A 154 6.81 -15.45 -22.17
CA ALA A 154 8.13 -15.58 -22.79
C ALA A 154 9.05 -16.60 -22.07
N LYS A 155 8.79 -16.92 -20.79
CA LYS A 155 9.60 -17.91 -20.04
C LYS A 155 9.16 -19.36 -20.18
N SER A 156 7.92 -19.63 -20.62
CA SER A 156 7.44 -21.00 -20.84
C SER A 156 7.71 -21.54 -22.25
N ALA A 157 7.93 -20.67 -23.24
CA ALA A 157 8.23 -21.08 -24.62
C ALA A 157 9.72 -21.39 -24.87
N ALA A 158 10.64 -20.84 -24.07
CA ALA A 158 12.08 -21.06 -24.23
C ALA A 158 12.61 -22.37 -23.61
N SER A 159 11.82 -23.04 -22.76
CA SER A 159 12.21 -24.31 -22.12
C SER A 159 11.75 -25.56 -22.87
N ALA A 160 10.89 -25.43 -23.87
CA ALA A 160 10.27 -26.57 -24.56
C ALA A 160 10.99 -26.99 -25.86
N LYS A 161 12.04 -26.27 -26.30
CA LYS A 161 12.68 -26.53 -27.61
C LYS A 161 14.09 -27.11 -27.55
N ARG A 162 14.52 -27.66 -26.41
CA ARG A 162 15.89 -28.17 -26.25
C ARG A 162 15.98 -29.54 -25.58
N LYS A 163 15.06 -30.46 -25.91
CA LYS A 163 15.14 -31.88 -25.55
C LYS A 163 14.67 -32.79 -26.69
N THR A 164 15.33 -32.74 -27.83
CA THR A 164 15.27 -33.81 -28.85
C THR A 164 16.49 -33.72 -29.76
N ALA A 165 17.65 -34.11 -29.25
CA ALA A 165 18.73 -34.62 -30.10
C ALA A 165 19.78 -35.32 -29.23
N LYS A 166 20.16 -36.52 -29.67
CA LYS A 166 21.38 -37.26 -29.35
C LYS A 166 21.35 -38.16 -28.10
N THR A 167 20.98 -39.42 -28.30
CA THR A 167 21.56 -40.57 -27.58
C THR A 167 21.28 -41.88 -28.35
N SER A 168 22.17 -42.24 -29.27
CA SER A 168 22.39 -43.63 -29.70
C SER A 168 23.66 -43.75 -30.56
N ALA A 169 24.81 -43.89 -29.91
CA ALA A 169 26.01 -44.53 -30.45
C ALA A 169 26.98 -44.74 -29.29
N LYS A 170 27.03 -45.95 -28.73
CA LYS A 170 27.90 -47.08 -29.13
C LYS A 170 29.10 -47.15 -28.19
N SER A 171 28.99 -48.09 -27.26
CA SER A 171 30.05 -48.60 -26.40
C SER A 171 31.17 -49.22 -27.23
N GLY A 172 32.41 -48.83 -26.95
CA GLY A 172 33.62 -49.42 -27.52
C GLY A 172 34.84 -48.92 -26.76
N ARG A 173 35.35 -49.78 -25.87
CA ARG A 173 36.43 -49.56 -24.93
C ARG A 173 37.73 -50.10 -25.52
N ALA A 174 38.75 -49.25 -25.68
CA ALA A 174 40.17 -49.60 -25.85
C ALA A 174 40.98 -48.34 -25.45
N ALA A 175 41.70 -48.32 -24.33
CA ALA A 175 43.03 -48.87 -24.07
C ALA A 175 44.17 -48.11 -24.77
N ALA A 176 45.26 -47.91 -24.00
CA ALA A 176 46.54 -47.25 -24.32
C ALA A 176 46.53 -45.70 -24.24
N SER A 177 47.53 -44.99 -23.72
CA SER A 177 48.73 -45.31 -22.93
C SER A 177 49.38 -43.97 -22.54
N ARG A 178 50.18 -43.95 -21.46
CA ARG A 178 51.40 -43.11 -21.24
C ARG A 178 51.23 -41.58 -21.21
N LYS A 179 52.00 -40.75 -20.50
CA LYS A 179 53.07 -40.82 -19.48
C LYS A 179 53.31 -39.35 -19.09
N LYS A 180 53.68 -39.09 -17.81
CA LYS A 180 54.59 -37.99 -17.35
C LYS A 180 54.05 -36.55 -17.51
N THR A 181 54.30 -35.54 -16.66
CA THR A 181 55.36 -35.29 -15.68
C THR A 181 55.00 -34.03 -14.86
N ALA A 182 55.61 -33.92 -13.67
CA ALA A 182 56.06 -32.69 -13.01
C ALA A 182 55.05 -31.71 -12.35
N LYS A 183 55.00 -31.81 -11.00
CA LYS A 183 54.99 -30.70 -10.01
C LYS A 183 56.33 -29.92 -10.11
N PRO A 184 56.64 -28.82 -9.37
CA PRO A 184 55.87 -28.03 -8.38
C PRO A 184 56.19 -26.49 -8.39
N LYS A 185 55.76 -25.79 -7.31
CA LYS A 185 56.29 -24.51 -6.72
C LYS A 185 55.78 -23.19 -7.32
N ALA A 186 55.64 -22.08 -6.59
CA ALA A 186 55.56 -21.73 -5.16
C ALA A 186 55.41 -20.19 -5.09
N LYS A 187 54.97 -19.67 -3.91
CA LYS A 187 55.41 -18.37 -3.32
C LYS A 187 54.93 -17.07 -4.03
N LYS A 188 54.70 -15.91 -3.40
CA LYS A 188 54.71 -15.41 -2.00
C LYS A 188 54.31 -13.90 -2.05
N VAL A 189 53.86 -13.35 -0.92
CA VAL A 189 53.97 -11.95 -0.41
C VAL A 189 53.14 -10.79 -1.00
N ALA A 190 52.28 -10.27 -0.12
CA ALA A 190 52.09 -8.90 0.40
C ALA A 190 52.29 -7.63 -0.44
N ALA A 191 51.42 -6.65 -0.18
CA ALA A 191 51.72 -5.37 0.48
C ALA A 191 50.59 -4.37 0.14
N ALA A 192 49.80 -3.96 1.14
CA ALA A 192 49.95 -2.68 1.83
C ALA A 192 49.60 -1.45 0.97
N ARG A 193 48.51 -0.76 1.36
CA ARG A 193 48.45 0.70 1.21
C ARG A 193 47.62 1.33 2.33
N LYS A 194 48.34 1.89 3.31
CA LYS A 194 47.85 2.92 4.24
C LYS A 194 47.51 4.19 3.44
N THR A 195 46.48 4.94 3.78
CA THR A 195 46.48 6.24 4.50
C THR A 195 45.24 6.98 3.95
N LYS A 196 44.50 7.87 4.62
CA LYS A 196 44.75 8.77 5.74
C LYS A 196 43.41 9.39 6.17
N SER A 197 43.24 9.61 7.48
CA SER A 197 42.59 10.74 8.15
C SER A 197 41.26 11.32 7.64
N LYS A 198 40.25 11.42 8.53
CA LYS A 198 39.95 12.72 9.19
C LYS A 198 39.06 12.52 10.42
N THR A 199 39.62 12.91 11.55
CA THR A 199 39.00 13.05 12.86
C THR A 199 38.35 14.43 12.93
N THR A 200 37.10 14.53 13.38
CA THR A 200 36.58 15.73 14.06
C THR A 200 35.63 15.31 15.17
N ARG A 201 36.12 15.48 16.41
CA ARG A 201 35.32 15.64 17.63
C ARG A 201 34.52 16.93 17.52
N ALA A 202 33.29 16.94 18.02
CA ALA A 202 32.76 18.04 18.82
C ALA A 202 31.56 17.54 19.64
N ALA A 203 31.83 17.30 20.92
CA ALA A 203 30.83 17.15 21.97
C ALA A 203 30.33 18.54 22.35
N GLY A 204 29.01 18.75 22.32
CA GLY A 204 28.35 19.97 22.78
C GLY A 204 27.69 19.73 24.15
N SER A 205 28.16 20.49 25.13
CA SER A 205 27.86 20.44 26.55
C SER A 205 26.49 21.00 26.96
N ARG A 206 25.89 20.38 27.99
CA ARG A 206 24.89 20.95 28.91
C ARG A 206 25.43 22.15 29.70
N LYS A 207 24.60 23.16 29.96
CA LYS A 207 24.33 23.85 31.26
C LYS A 207 23.43 25.09 31.01
N THR A 208 22.17 25.11 31.47
CA THR A 208 21.59 25.56 32.78
C THR A 208 21.34 27.07 32.92
N ALA A 209 20.18 27.35 33.55
CA ALA A 209 19.72 28.61 34.17
C ALA A 209 19.27 29.71 33.20
N GLY A 210 18.13 30.38 33.37
CA GLY A 210 17.11 30.36 34.41
C GLY A 210 16.17 31.56 34.18
N ARG A 211 15.03 31.56 34.88
CA ARG A 211 14.31 32.73 35.44
C ARG A 211 12.80 32.62 35.29
N ALA A 212 12.18 32.34 36.43
CA ALA A 212 10.76 32.50 36.72
C ALA A 212 10.35 33.98 36.76
N LYS A 213 9.06 34.26 36.47
CA LYS A 213 8.17 35.07 37.34
C LYS A 213 6.74 35.18 36.76
N THR A 214 5.79 34.59 37.49
CA THR A 214 4.53 35.17 38.02
C THR A 214 3.68 36.12 37.15
N ARG A 215 2.39 35.79 36.95
CA ARG A 215 1.26 36.38 37.72
C ARG A 215 -0.09 35.76 37.35
N ALA A 216 -0.81 35.30 38.36
CA ALA A 216 -2.27 35.14 38.37
C ALA A 216 -2.92 36.47 38.78
N THR A 217 -4.18 36.68 38.35
CA THR A 217 -5.33 37.39 39.02
C THR A 217 -6.37 37.75 37.93
N THR A 218 -7.53 37.07 37.84
CA THR A 218 -8.84 37.35 38.48
C THR A 218 -9.48 38.71 38.17
N THR A 219 -10.64 38.70 37.49
CA THR A 219 -11.93 39.40 37.80
C THR A 219 -12.88 39.24 36.60
N SER A 220 -14.04 38.59 36.70
CA SER A 220 -15.34 39.01 37.29
C SER A 220 -16.14 40.01 36.43
N ARG A 221 -17.32 39.56 35.95
CA ARG A 221 -18.65 40.24 35.95
C ARG A 221 -19.54 39.59 34.87
N ARG A 222 -20.61 38.84 35.19
CA ARG A 222 -21.92 39.19 35.81
C ARG A 222 -22.89 39.87 34.83
N SER A 223 -23.96 39.16 34.44
CA SER A 223 -25.39 39.58 34.40
C SER A 223 -26.17 38.62 33.48
N THR A 224 -27.04 37.73 33.97
CA THR A 224 -28.47 37.91 34.32
C THR A 224 -29.33 38.53 33.23
N ALA A 225 -30.19 37.74 32.59
CA ALA A 225 -31.60 38.10 32.37
C ALA A 225 -32.43 36.90 31.87
N ARG A 226 -33.40 36.51 32.71
CA ARG A 226 -34.58 35.72 32.37
C ARG A 226 -35.43 36.44 31.32
N LYS A 227 -36.09 35.70 30.43
CA LYS A 227 -37.54 35.91 30.18
C LYS A 227 -38.17 34.67 29.51
N ALA A 228 -39.13 34.09 30.22
CA ALA A 228 -40.16 33.22 29.65
C ALA A 228 -41.19 34.06 28.86
N PRO A 229 -42.04 33.42 28.04
CA PRO A 229 -43.45 33.71 28.18
C PRO A 229 -44.34 32.46 28.30
N ALA A 230 -45.49 32.74 28.90
CA ALA A 230 -46.48 31.85 29.44
C ALA A 230 -47.29 31.06 28.40
N LYS A 231 -47.77 29.88 28.85
CA LYS A 231 -49.00 29.25 28.36
C LYS A 231 -50.18 30.21 28.54
N ARG A 232 -51.08 30.27 27.55
CA ARG A 232 -52.50 30.53 27.82
C ARG A 232 -53.37 29.73 26.86
N SER A 233 -54.19 28.86 27.45
CA SER A 233 -55.29 28.14 26.81
C SER A 233 -56.61 28.86 27.07
N SER A 234 -57.47 28.91 26.07
CA SER A 234 -58.94 28.94 26.10
C SER A 234 -59.36 28.91 24.63
N ARG A 235 -60.00 27.88 24.04
CA ARG A 235 -61.35 27.32 24.30
C ARG A 235 -62.36 28.40 24.73
N ARG A 236 -63.10 28.95 23.78
CA ARG A 236 -64.48 28.57 23.46
C ARG A 236 -64.89 29.19 22.14
#